data_AF-A0A0D8Y6L7-F1
#
_entry.id   AF-A0A0D8Y6L7-F1
#
_cell.length_a   1.000
_cell.length_b   1.000
_cell.length_c   1.000
_cell.angle_alpha   90.00
_cell.angle_beta   90.00
_cell.angle_gamma   90.00
#
_symmetry.space_group_name_H-M   'P 1'
#
loop_
_entity.id
_entity.type
_entity.pdbx_description
1 polymer ?
#
loop_
_entity_poly.entity_id
_entity_poly.type
_entity_poly.pdbx_seq_one_letter_code
_entity_poly.pdbx_strand_id
1 'polypeptide(L)'
;MISLQDVADDEDDQLYYTLIYLDEKLRDELKIGLDSMARIFQNLNGVEDDVELQFDDDGNALAYNAAYNTHPAIIHGNGPSKRHLNYLANYIAGRWSSTTGCAICGTKWNLNIEVIAL
;
A
#
# COMPACT_ATOMS: atom_id res chain seq x y z
N MET A 1 10.25 9.86 16.25
CA MET A 1 8.89 9.36 16.52
C MET A 1 8.21 10.40 17.40
N ILE A 2 7.00 10.84 17.06
CA ILE A 2 6.24 11.80 17.88
C ILE A 2 5.65 11.02 19.06
N SER A 3 6.00 11.41 20.28
CA SER A 3 5.43 10.86 21.53
C SER A 3 4.73 11.99 22.27
N LEU A 4 3.40 12.04 22.15
CA LEU A 4 2.55 13.05 22.79
C LEU A 4 1.79 12.49 24.00
N GLN A 5 1.59 11.18 24.03
CA GLN A 5 1.03 10.42 25.14
C GLN A 5 1.64 9.01 25.13
N ASP A 6 1.68 8.37 26.29
CA ASP A 6 2.05 6.95 26.37
C ASP A 6 0.97 6.11 25.69
N VAL A 7 1.40 5.13 24.88
CA VAL A 7 0.54 4.20 24.14
C VAL A 7 0.97 2.80 24.52
N ALA A 8 0.03 1.96 24.94
CA ALA A 8 0.31 0.55 25.25
C ALA A 8 0.46 -0.29 23.97
N ASP A 9 1.11 -1.45 24.07
CA ASP A 9 1.42 -2.31 22.90
C ASP A 9 0.16 -2.82 22.17
N ASP A 10 -0.98 -2.89 22.84
CA ASP A 10 -2.27 -3.36 22.30
C ASP A 10 -3.25 -2.23 21.97
N GLU A 11 -2.82 -0.97 22.12
CA GLU A 11 -3.63 0.18 21.73
C GLU A 11 -3.59 0.45 20.22
N ASP A 12 -4.63 1.11 19.73
CA ASP A 12 -4.83 1.39 18.31
C ASP A 12 -3.91 2.54 17.85
N ASP A 13 -2.87 2.19 17.10
CA ASP A 13 -1.91 3.12 16.53
C ASP A 13 -2.54 4.08 15.52
N GLN A 14 -3.52 3.61 14.74
CA GLN A 14 -4.27 4.43 13.81
C GLN A 14 -5.11 5.48 14.55
N LEU A 15 -5.75 5.12 15.67
CA LEU A 15 -6.46 6.08 16.51
C LEU A 15 -5.50 7.12 17.09
N TYR A 16 -4.34 6.71 17.59
CA TYR A 16 -3.31 7.62 18.11
C TYR A 16 -2.91 8.69 17.09
N TYR A 17 -2.52 8.30 15.88
CA TYR A 17 -2.14 9.27 14.84
C TYR A 17 -3.31 10.10 14.33
N THR A 18 -4.53 9.55 14.33
CA THR A 18 -5.74 10.27 13.95
C THR A 18 -6.01 11.43 14.91
N LEU A 19 -5.89 11.21 16.22
CA LEU A 19 -6.08 12.26 17.22
C LEU A 19 -5.06 13.40 17.07
N ILE A 20 -3.81 13.07 16.72
CA ILE A 20 -2.77 14.08 16.43
C ILE A 20 -3.12 14.90 15.18
N TYR A 21 -3.61 14.25 14.13
CA TYR A 21 -4.02 14.94 12.89
C TYR A 21 -5.27 15.82 13.07
N LEU A 22 -6.19 15.44 13.97
CA LEU A 22 -7.41 16.18 14.25
C LEU A 22 -7.17 17.43 15.11
N ASP A 23 -6.09 17.49 15.89
CA ASP A 23 -5.66 18.71 16.56
C ASP A 23 -5.08 19.69 15.53
N GLU A 24 -5.82 20.76 15.24
CA GLU A 24 -5.43 21.74 14.21
C GLU A 24 -4.09 22.41 14.51
N LYS A 25 -3.81 22.69 15.78
CA LYS A 25 -2.56 23.34 16.19
C LYS A 25 -1.39 22.40 15.91
N LEU A 26 -1.48 21.15 16.35
CA LEU A 26 -0.43 20.15 16.10
C LEU A 26 -0.28 19.85 14.60
N ARG A 27 -1.39 19.71 13.87
CA ARG A 27 -1.39 19.49 12.42
C ARG A 27 -0.63 20.60 11.69
N ASP A 28 -0.89 21.85 12.04
CA ASP A 28 -0.27 23.00 11.37
C ASP A 28 1.19 23.19 11.79
N GLU A 29 1.51 23.03 13.08
CA GLU A 29 2.88 23.13 13.60
C GLU A 29 3.80 22.05 13.02
N LEU A 30 3.30 20.81 12.92
CA LEU A 30 4.04 19.66 12.39
C LEU A 30 3.90 19.50 10.87
N LYS A 31 3.05 20.30 10.22
CA LYS A 31 2.75 20.26 8.78
C LYS A 31 2.27 18.89 8.31
N ILE A 32 1.32 18.31 9.04
CA ILE A 32 0.77 16.99 8.73
C ILE A 32 -0.22 17.10 7.57
N GLY A 33 -0.01 16.32 6.51
CA GLY A 33 -0.91 16.21 5.37
C GLY A 33 -1.38 14.76 5.17
N LEU A 34 -2.52 14.61 4.49
CA LEU A 34 -3.02 13.32 4.02
C LEU A 34 -2.88 13.25 2.50
N ASP A 35 -2.48 12.09 1.99
CA ASP A 35 -2.40 11.83 0.55
C ASP A 35 -3.79 11.46 -0.01
N SER A 36 -4.68 12.45 -0.07
CA SER A 36 -6.10 12.26 -0.44
C SER A 36 -6.32 11.78 -1.88
N MET A 37 -5.30 11.86 -2.74
CA MET A 37 -5.38 11.46 -4.16
C MET A 37 -4.53 10.23 -4.46
N ALA A 38 -4.05 9.50 -3.44
CA ALA A 38 -3.24 8.30 -3.59
C ALA A 38 -2.04 8.49 -4.56
N ARG A 39 -1.30 9.60 -4.42
CA ARG A 39 -0.10 9.85 -5.23
C ARG A 39 1.09 9.02 -4.76
N ILE A 40 1.12 8.72 -3.45
CA ILE A 40 2.18 7.99 -2.77
C ILE A 40 1.60 6.71 -2.18
N PHE A 41 0.47 6.79 -1.46
CA PHE A 41 -0.10 5.68 -0.70
C PHE A 41 -1.46 5.27 -1.25
N GLN A 42 -1.59 4.00 -1.67
CA GLN A 42 -2.86 3.39 -2.02
C GLN A 42 -3.29 2.40 -0.94
N ASN A 43 -4.29 2.78 -0.14
CA ASN A 43 -5.02 1.84 0.70
C ASN A 43 -6.09 1.16 -0.15
N LEU A 44 -6.18 -0.17 -0.13
CA LEU A 44 -7.07 -0.92 -1.03
C LEU A 44 -8.48 -1.12 -0.46
N ASN A 45 -8.66 -1.15 0.86
CA ASN A 45 -9.97 -1.41 1.46
C ASN A 45 -11.02 -0.38 1.01
N GLY A 46 -12.08 -0.86 0.35
CA GLY A 46 -13.20 -0.02 -0.11
C GLY A 46 -12.99 0.68 -1.46
N VAL A 47 -11.85 0.51 -2.11
CA VAL A 47 -11.52 1.13 -3.41
C VAL A 47 -10.83 0.17 -4.38
N GLU A 48 -10.98 -1.14 -4.16
CA GLU A 48 -10.34 -2.18 -4.98
C GLU A 48 -10.73 -2.09 -6.46
N ASP A 49 -11.97 -1.70 -6.76
CA ASP A 49 -12.49 -1.59 -8.13
C ASP A 49 -11.86 -0.41 -8.92
N ASP A 50 -11.29 0.56 -8.22
CA ASP A 50 -10.63 1.73 -8.83
C ASP A 50 -9.12 1.52 -9.06
N VAL A 51 -8.58 0.36 -8.65
CA VAL A 51 -7.16 0.05 -8.75
C VAL A 51 -6.93 -1.08 -9.75
N GLU A 52 -6.17 -0.78 -10.80
CA GLU A 52 -5.91 -1.71 -11.90
C GLU A 52 -4.41 -1.83 -12.21
N LEU A 53 -4.06 -2.84 -13.00
CA LEU A 53 -2.71 -2.99 -13.54
C LEU A 53 -2.59 -2.22 -14.85
N GLN A 54 -1.62 -1.31 -14.89
CA GLN A 54 -1.23 -0.63 -16.13
C GLN A 54 0.18 -1.05 -16.51
N PHE A 55 0.40 -1.25 -17.82
CA PHE A 55 1.72 -1.57 -18.35
C PHE A 55 2.36 -0.33 -18.94
N ASP A 56 3.61 -0.07 -18.57
CA ASP A 56 4.41 0.99 -19.19
C ASP A 56 4.93 0.57 -20.58
N ASP A 57 5.61 1.49 -21.27
CA ASP A 57 6.17 1.28 -22.61
C ASP A 57 7.23 0.16 -22.66
N ASP A 58 7.89 -0.12 -21.53
CA ASP A 58 8.87 -1.21 -21.38
C ASP A 58 8.19 -2.56 -21.04
N GLY A 59 6.88 -2.53 -20.82
CA GLY A 59 6.05 -3.68 -20.50
C GLY A 59 6.04 -4.05 -19.02
N ASN A 60 6.52 -3.18 -18.11
CA ASN A 60 6.45 -3.41 -16.66
C ASN A 60 5.04 -3.13 -16.14
N ALA A 61 4.56 -3.98 -15.23
CA ALA A 61 3.29 -3.75 -14.56
C ALA A 61 3.43 -2.74 -13.42
N LEU A 62 2.51 -1.77 -13.38
CA LEU A 62 2.35 -0.76 -12.35
C LEU A 62 0.93 -0.83 -11.77
N ALA A 63 0.79 -0.54 -10.49
CA ALA A 63 -0.52 -0.28 -9.92
C ALA A 63 -0.98 1.13 -10.34
N TYR A 64 -2.21 1.25 -10.78
CA TYR A 64 -2.79 2.49 -11.27
C TYR A 64 -4.13 2.74 -10.60
N ASN A 65 -4.30 3.94 -10.03
CA ASN A 65 -5.58 4.40 -9.49
C ASN A 65 -6.31 5.17 -10.59
N ALA A 66 -7.40 4.59 -11.10
CA ALA A 66 -8.17 5.16 -12.20
C ALA A 66 -8.99 6.40 -11.78
N ALA A 67 -9.42 6.47 -10.51
CA ALA A 67 -10.21 7.59 -10.00
C ALA A 67 -9.44 8.91 -9.96
N TYR A 68 -8.14 8.86 -9.65
CA TYR A 68 -7.28 10.05 -9.53
C TYR A 68 -6.20 10.15 -10.60
N ASN A 69 -6.09 9.15 -11.48
CA ASN A 69 -5.05 9.04 -12.50
C ASN A 69 -3.63 9.13 -11.88
N THR A 70 -3.35 8.25 -10.92
CA THR A 70 -2.06 8.21 -10.19
C THR A 70 -1.43 6.82 -10.20
N HIS A 71 -0.10 6.79 -10.06
CA HIS A 71 0.72 5.59 -9.89
C HIS A 71 1.32 5.56 -8.48
N PRO A 72 0.59 5.05 -7.48
CA PRO A 72 1.03 5.05 -6.09
C PRO A 72 2.32 4.24 -5.90
N ALA A 73 3.24 4.76 -5.09
CA ALA A 73 4.50 4.10 -4.77
C ALA A 73 4.33 2.95 -3.76
N ILE A 74 3.36 3.06 -2.86
CA ILE A 74 3.09 2.11 -1.79
C ILE A 74 1.66 1.60 -1.92
N ILE A 75 1.50 0.28 -2.01
CA ILE A 75 0.20 -0.39 -2.01
C ILE A 75 0.00 -1.08 -0.67
N HIS A 76 -1.06 -0.71 0.04
CA HIS A 76 -1.42 -1.25 1.33
C HIS A 76 -2.74 -2.00 1.24
N GLY A 77 -2.66 -3.33 1.31
CA GLY A 77 -3.84 -4.18 1.46
C GLY A 77 -4.38 -4.15 2.89
N ASN A 78 -4.93 -3.02 3.34
CA ASN A 78 -5.51 -2.88 4.67
C ASN A 78 -6.84 -3.65 4.82
N GLY A 79 -7.18 -4.08 6.04
CA GLY A 79 -8.44 -4.78 6.31
C GLY A 79 -8.65 -6.03 5.42
N PRO A 80 -9.83 -6.24 4.82
CA PRO A 80 -10.17 -7.44 4.03
C PRO A 80 -9.55 -7.49 2.63
N SER A 81 -8.75 -6.50 2.22
CA SER A 81 -8.22 -6.39 0.84
C SER A 81 -6.92 -7.18 0.57
N LYS A 82 -6.52 -8.08 1.49
CA LYS A 82 -5.27 -8.87 1.40
C LYS A 82 -5.18 -9.71 0.12
N ARG A 83 -6.31 -10.27 -0.34
CA ARG A 83 -6.34 -11.07 -1.58
C ARG A 83 -6.10 -10.22 -2.83
N HIS A 84 -6.64 -9.00 -2.84
CA HIS A 84 -6.41 -8.08 -3.94
C HIS A 84 -4.95 -7.62 -3.99
N LEU A 85 -4.34 -7.35 -2.82
CA LEU A 85 -2.90 -7.09 -2.73
C LEU A 85 -2.08 -8.28 -3.29
N ASN A 86 -2.43 -9.51 -2.90
CA ASN A 86 -1.74 -10.71 -3.42
C ASN A 86 -1.84 -10.83 -4.94
N TYR A 87 -2.99 -10.47 -5.52
CA TYR A 87 -3.16 -10.41 -6.97
C TYR A 87 -2.20 -9.40 -7.60
N LEU A 88 -2.22 -8.13 -7.15
CA LEU A 88 -1.35 -7.07 -7.69
C LEU A 88 0.14 -7.42 -7.52
N ALA A 89 0.52 -7.99 -6.38
CA ALA A 89 1.89 -8.36 -6.04
C ALA A 89 2.49 -9.44 -6.95
N ASN A 90 1.68 -10.18 -7.72
CA ASN A 90 2.21 -11.08 -8.75
C ASN A 90 2.83 -10.33 -9.94
N TYR A 91 2.49 -9.06 -10.12
CA TYR A 91 2.84 -8.29 -11.32
C TYR A 91 3.77 -7.12 -11.01
N ILE A 92 3.36 -6.27 -10.05
CA ILE A 92 4.03 -5.00 -9.78
C ILE A 92 5.43 -5.17 -9.19
N ALA A 93 6.18 -4.08 -9.08
CA ALA A 93 7.54 -4.05 -8.53
C ALA A 93 8.50 -5.04 -9.24
N GLY A 94 8.34 -5.15 -10.57
CA GLY A 94 9.20 -5.98 -11.41
C GLY A 94 9.01 -7.49 -11.25
N ARG A 95 7.87 -7.94 -10.69
CA ARG A 95 7.58 -9.38 -10.54
C ARG A 95 7.19 -10.02 -11.85
N TRP A 96 6.50 -9.29 -12.72
CA TRP A 96 6.11 -9.74 -14.05
C TRP A 96 6.14 -8.58 -15.06
N SER A 97 6.59 -8.85 -16.28
CA SER A 97 6.48 -7.94 -17.41
C SER A 97 5.88 -8.63 -18.63
N SER A 98 5.23 -7.88 -19.51
CA SER A 98 4.67 -8.41 -20.77
C SER A 98 5.75 -8.81 -21.78
N THR A 99 6.97 -8.28 -21.60
CA THR A 99 8.12 -8.50 -22.50
C THR A 99 9.01 -9.65 -22.06
N THR A 100 9.15 -9.88 -20.75
CA THR A 100 10.08 -10.87 -20.16
C THR A 100 9.37 -11.95 -19.35
N GLY A 101 8.08 -11.79 -19.08
CA GLY A 101 7.31 -12.70 -18.25
C GLY A 101 7.65 -12.56 -16.77
N CYS A 102 7.55 -13.67 -16.05
CA CYS A 102 7.73 -13.71 -14.60
C CYS A 102 9.21 -13.71 -14.20
N ALA A 103 9.64 -12.70 -13.43
CA ALA A 103 11.03 -12.53 -13.04
C ALA A 103 11.52 -13.55 -11.99
N ILE A 104 10.61 -14.21 -11.27
CA ILE A 104 10.93 -15.13 -10.17
C ILE A 104 10.45 -16.56 -10.41
N CYS A 105 9.85 -16.84 -11.57
CA CYS A 105 9.37 -18.18 -11.85
C CYS A 105 10.56 -19.09 -12.15
N GLY A 106 10.54 -20.30 -11.57
CA GLY A 106 11.65 -21.25 -11.67
C GLY A 106 12.80 -21.01 -10.67
N THR A 107 12.77 -19.92 -9.89
CA THR A 107 13.64 -19.81 -8.72
C THR A 107 12.99 -20.57 -7.56
N LYS A 108 13.75 -21.47 -6.90
CA LYS A 108 13.27 -22.19 -5.72
C LYS A 108 13.27 -21.23 -4.53
N TRP A 109 12.09 -20.81 -4.11
CA TRP A 109 11.90 -20.08 -2.87
C TRP A 109 11.71 -21.08 -1.72
N ASN A 110 12.54 -21.01 -0.69
CA ASN A 110 12.24 -21.63 0.61
C ASN A 110 11.21 -20.75 1.34
N LEU A 111 10.00 -20.65 0.80
CA LEU A 111 8.90 -19.94 1.46
C LEU A 111 8.31 -20.88 2.52
N ASN A 112 8.56 -20.59 3.80
CA ASN A 112 7.82 -21.22 4.88
C ASN A 112 6.43 -20.57 4.97
N ILE A 113 5.43 -21.27 4.44
CA ILE A 113 4.04 -20.78 4.34
C ILE A 113 3.39 -20.64 5.74
N GLU A 114 3.98 -21.22 6.79
CA GLU A 114 3.51 -21.08 8.17
C GLU A 114 3.59 -19.65 8.73
N VAL A 115 4.38 -18.76 8.10
CA VAL A 115 4.63 -17.40 8.59
C VAL A 115 3.64 -16.36 8.01
N ILE A 116 2.89 -16.70 6.96
CA ILE A 116 2.01 -15.76 6.24
C ILE A 116 0.55 -15.81 6.77
N ALA A 117 0.22 -16.81 7.59
CA ALA A 117 -1.07 -16.94 8.24
C ALA A 117 -1.05 -16.35 9.66
N LEU A 118 -0.93 -15.03 9.77
CA LEU A 118 -1.27 -14.28 10.98
C LEU A 118 -2.10 -13.05 10.60
#